data_AF-A0A2S7TZH3-F1
#
_entry.id   AF-A0A2S7TZH3-F1
#
_cell.length_a   1.000
_cell.length_b   1.000
_cell.length_c   1.000
_cell.angle_alpha   90.00
_cell.angle_beta   90.00
_cell.angle_gamma   90.00
#
_symmetry.space_group_name_H-M   'P 1'
#
loop_
_entity.id
_entity.type
_entity.pdbx_description
1 polymer ?
#
loop_
_entity_poly.entity_id
_entity_poly.type
_entity_poly.pdbx_seq_one_letter_code
_entity_poly.pdbx_strand_id
1 'polypeptide(L)'
;MRSLRAALWMLLVLSPAIVIGGGKHLFILSGQSNMAGMKPEVSFTPAVTKAFGKENIIVAKSGYSGASIRSWAKSNHEFPPPTTGRVPKVRGHFYDTMINGVKAATKDQTLKTVTFVWMQGESDLNNTAYDVYLKELIWQIQTDINFKEINIVIGRISDCGLDQPKRLAGKKYIRKTQQEFAEAHPRGAWVDTDDLNDRKQEDGTIVHDLHYTPEGYQLLGQRFAEKSIALIKVNAK
;
A
#
# COMPACT_ATOMS: atom_id res chain seq x y z
N MET A 1 -47.61 35.94 53.67
CA MET A 1 -46.62 36.39 52.67
C MET A 1 -45.33 35.60 52.87
N ARG A 2 -45.05 34.60 52.03
CA ARG A 2 -43.79 33.84 52.09
C ARG A 2 -42.98 34.16 50.82
N SER A 3 -41.81 34.78 50.98
CA SER A 3 -40.91 35.09 49.87
C SER A 3 -40.13 33.83 49.46
N LEU A 4 -40.29 33.38 48.21
CA LEU A 4 -39.35 32.42 47.62
C LEU A 4 -38.12 33.17 47.12
N ARG A 5 -36.94 32.84 47.67
CA ARG A 5 -35.64 33.18 47.11
C ARG A 5 -35.27 32.11 46.08
N ALA A 6 -35.19 32.46 44.80
CA ALA A 6 -34.65 31.59 43.77
C ALA A 6 -33.12 31.65 43.80
N ALA A 7 -32.47 30.50 44.02
CA ALA A 7 -31.02 30.37 43.91
C ALA A 7 -30.63 30.15 42.45
N LEU A 8 -29.85 31.07 41.89
CA LEU A 8 -29.32 30.98 40.53
C LEU A 8 -28.05 30.11 40.55
N TRP A 9 -28.14 28.89 40.03
CA TRP A 9 -26.99 28.02 39.83
C TRP A 9 -26.34 28.36 38.49
N MET A 10 -25.17 29.01 38.53
CA MET A 10 -24.32 29.23 37.36
C MET A 10 -23.56 27.94 37.07
N LEU A 11 -23.99 27.20 36.04
CA LEU A 11 -23.20 26.09 35.49
C LEU A 11 -22.03 26.67 34.68
N LEU A 12 -20.81 26.57 35.20
CA LEU A 12 -19.60 26.73 34.41
C LEU A 12 -19.48 25.52 33.47
N VAL A 13 -19.87 25.70 32.21
CA VAL A 13 -19.57 24.74 31.15
C VAL A 13 -18.10 24.91 30.77
N LEU A 14 -17.24 24.06 31.33
CA LEU A 14 -15.88 23.88 30.84
C LEU A 14 -15.97 23.24 29.44
N SER A 15 -15.91 24.07 28.40
CA SER A 15 -15.74 23.57 27.04
C SER A 15 -14.40 22.85 26.95
N PRO A 16 -14.35 21.58 26.51
CA PRO A 16 -13.07 20.92 26.25
C PRO A 16 -12.34 21.71 25.17
N ALA A 17 -11.09 22.08 25.45
CA ALA A 17 -10.22 22.64 24.44
C ALA A 17 -10.12 21.62 23.30
N ILE A 18 -10.62 21.98 22.11
CA ILE A 18 -10.39 21.21 20.91
C ILE A 18 -8.89 21.33 20.63
N VAL A 19 -8.14 20.29 20.99
CA VAL A 19 -6.79 20.10 20.47
C VAL A 19 -6.96 19.84 18.99
N ILE A 20 -6.80 20.88 18.16
CA ILE A 20 -6.71 20.75 16.70
C ILE A 20 -5.31 20.17 16.41
N GLY A 21 -5.10 18.91 16.81
CA GLY A 21 -3.95 18.13 16.38
C GLY A 21 -4.17 17.75 14.91
N GLY A 22 -3.27 18.17 14.02
CA GLY A 22 -3.33 17.79 12.61
C GLY A 22 -3.43 16.26 12.47
N GLY A 23 -4.35 15.79 11.63
CA GLY A 23 -4.57 14.34 11.47
C GLY A 23 -3.31 13.58 11.04
N LYS A 24 -3.33 12.25 11.22
CA LYS A 24 -2.20 11.35 10.93
C LYS A 24 -2.06 11.08 9.43
N HIS A 25 -0.81 10.90 8.98
CA HIS A 25 -0.47 10.34 7.67
C HIS A 25 -0.45 8.81 7.77
N LEU A 26 -1.47 8.15 7.21
CA LEU A 26 -1.54 6.70 7.14
C LEU A 26 -0.82 6.17 5.89
N PHE A 27 0.06 5.19 6.09
CA PHE A 27 0.72 4.42 5.05
C PHE A 27 0.31 2.95 5.17
N ILE A 28 -0.32 2.42 4.14
CA ILE A 28 -0.74 1.02 4.05
C ILE A 28 0.19 0.32 3.06
N LEU A 29 1.03 -0.60 3.53
CA LEU A 29 1.99 -1.34 2.72
C LEU A 29 1.47 -2.77 2.52
N SER A 30 1.13 -3.15 1.29
CA SER A 30 0.62 -4.49 1.02
C SER A 30 1.08 -5.07 -0.30
N GLY A 31 0.98 -6.40 -0.41
CA GLY A 31 1.34 -7.14 -1.60
C GLY A 31 2.06 -8.44 -1.31
N GLN A 32 2.84 -8.91 -2.27
CA GLN A 32 3.38 -10.25 -2.29
C GLN A 32 4.90 -10.28 -2.11
N SER A 33 5.42 -11.38 -1.58
CA SER A 33 6.84 -11.81 -1.64
C SER A 33 7.84 -10.69 -1.34
N ASN A 34 8.27 -9.90 -2.34
CA ASN A 34 9.16 -8.77 -2.14
C ASN A 34 8.59 -7.70 -1.17
N MET A 35 7.27 -7.44 -1.18
CA MET A 35 6.63 -6.62 -0.12
C MET A 35 6.74 -7.31 1.24
N ALA A 36 6.55 -8.62 1.32
CA ALA A 36 6.68 -9.36 2.57
C ALA A 36 8.12 -9.32 3.11
N GLY A 37 9.12 -9.41 2.23
CA GLY A 37 10.56 -9.33 2.55
C GLY A 37 11.02 -7.93 2.96
N MET A 38 10.45 -6.87 2.40
CA MET A 38 10.81 -5.50 2.73
C MET A 38 10.41 -5.13 4.16
N LYS A 39 11.39 -4.73 4.98
CA LYS A 39 11.18 -4.34 6.37
C LYS A 39 11.02 -2.82 6.48
N PRO A 40 9.81 -2.29 6.74
CA PRO A 40 9.58 -0.85 6.72
C PRO A 40 10.40 -0.11 7.79
N GLU A 41 10.67 -0.73 8.93
CA GLU A 41 11.50 -0.19 10.00
C GLU A 41 12.95 0.11 9.59
N VAL A 42 13.45 -0.50 8.50
CA VAL A 42 14.83 -0.32 8.04
C VAL A 42 14.99 0.97 7.23
N SER A 43 14.05 1.29 6.33
CA SER A 43 14.20 2.44 5.43
C SER A 43 12.92 3.26 5.21
N PHE A 44 11.75 2.62 5.07
CA PHE A 44 10.50 3.34 4.82
C PHE A 44 10.06 4.19 6.02
N THR A 45 9.87 3.56 7.19
CA THR A 45 9.39 4.20 8.42
C THR A 45 10.32 5.32 8.89
N PRO A 46 11.65 5.16 8.92
CA PRO A 46 12.56 6.25 9.25
C PRO A 46 12.40 7.46 8.33
N ALA A 47 12.25 7.25 7.02
CA ALA A 47 12.11 8.33 6.05
C ALA A 47 10.80 9.12 6.23
N VAL A 48 9.65 8.43 6.38
CA VAL A 48 8.36 9.12 6.62
C VAL A 48 8.29 9.73 8.01
N THR A 49 8.95 9.14 9.01
CA THR A 49 9.09 9.72 10.36
C THR A 49 9.86 11.03 10.31
N LYS A 50 10.99 11.06 9.57
CA LYS A 50 11.78 12.28 9.38
C LYS A 50 10.96 13.38 8.67
N ALA A 51 10.10 13.00 7.73
CA ALA A 51 9.33 13.95 6.95
C ALA A 51 8.12 14.53 7.70
N PHE A 52 7.45 13.74 8.55
CA PHE A 52 6.17 14.12 9.13
C PHE A 52 6.13 14.15 10.66
N GLY A 53 7.14 13.60 11.35
CA GLY A 53 7.14 13.41 12.80
C GLY A 53 6.57 12.05 13.19
N LYS A 54 7.17 11.41 14.20
CA LYS A 54 6.81 10.04 14.65
C LYS A 54 5.38 9.97 15.14
N GLU A 55 4.94 11.02 15.81
CA GLU A 55 3.60 11.21 16.33
C GLU A 55 2.57 11.51 15.26
N ASN A 56 2.94 11.79 14.01
CA ASN A 56 1.99 12.14 12.96
C ASN A 56 1.82 11.04 11.89
N ILE A 57 2.45 9.87 12.07
CA ILE A 57 2.38 8.78 11.11
C ILE A 57 1.72 7.53 11.69
N ILE A 58 1.10 6.74 10.81
CA ILE A 58 0.69 5.36 11.07
C ILE A 58 1.21 4.53 9.90
N VAL A 59 1.98 3.48 10.17
CA VAL A 59 2.49 2.55 9.15
C VAL A 59 1.92 1.17 9.44
N ALA A 60 1.08 0.67 8.52
CA ALA A 60 0.47 -0.65 8.61
C ALA A 60 0.97 -1.51 7.43
N LYS A 61 1.56 -2.67 7.73
CA LYS A 61 2.07 -3.60 6.71
C LYS A 61 1.30 -4.93 6.74
N SER A 62 0.93 -5.43 5.57
CA SER A 62 0.32 -6.75 5.37
C SER A 62 0.82 -7.35 4.05
N GLY A 63 1.83 -8.21 4.12
CA GLY A 63 2.45 -8.84 2.94
C GLY A 63 2.53 -10.36 3.04
N TYR A 64 2.32 -11.06 1.92
CA TYR A 64 2.20 -12.53 1.89
C TYR A 64 3.02 -13.17 0.77
N SER A 65 3.69 -14.28 1.03
CA SER A 65 4.46 -14.96 -0.02
C SER A 65 3.56 -15.62 -1.05
N GLY A 66 3.91 -15.51 -2.34
CA GLY A 66 3.30 -16.35 -3.35
C GLY A 66 1.83 -16.05 -3.69
N ALA A 67 1.27 -14.91 -3.28
CA ALA A 67 -0.15 -14.63 -3.37
C ALA A 67 -0.55 -13.90 -4.66
N SER A 68 -1.61 -14.35 -5.33
CA SER A 68 -2.21 -13.59 -6.44
C SER A 68 -3.01 -12.39 -5.93
N ILE A 69 -3.13 -11.31 -6.72
CA ILE A 69 -4.00 -10.16 -6.44
C ILE A 69 -5.46 -10.58 -6.14
N ARG A 70 -5.90 -11.74 -6.62
CA ARG A 70 -7.20 -12.35 -6.30
C ARG A 70 -7.41 -12.60 -4.81
N SER A 71 -6.34 -12.71 -4.03
CA SER A 71 -6.40 -12.80 -2.56
C SER A 71 -6.75 -11.47 -1.89
N TRP A 72 -6.66 -10.34 -2.62
CA TRP A 72 -7.00 -9.00 -2.15
C TRP A 72 -8.27 -8.42 -2.80
N ALA A 73 -8.79 -9.07 -3.82
CA ALA A 73 -10.04 -8.68 -4.48
C ALA A 73 -11.17 -9.63 -4.06
N LYS A 74 -12.33 -9.09 -3.67
CA LYS A 74 -13.50 -9.91 -3.27
C LYS A 74 -14.25 -10.45 -4.49
N SER A 75 -14.20 -9.73 -5.61
CA SER A 75 -14.89 -10.07 -6.85
C SER A 75 -14.03 -10.91 -7.79
N ASN A 76 -14.67 -11.55 -8.78
CA ASN A 76 -14.00 -12.19 -9.91
C ASN A 76 -14.18 -11.34 -11.17
N HIS A 77 -13.08 -10.90 -11.78
CA HIS A 77 -13.09 -10.03 -12.96
C HIS A 77 -12.68 -10.74 -14.26
N GLU A 78 -12.64 -12.06 -14.23
CA GLU A 78 -12.21 -12.90 -15.35
C GLU A 78 -13.35 -13.81 -15.79
N PHE A 79 -13.60 -13.87 -17.10
CA PHE A 79 -14.62 -14.72 -17.70
C PHE A 79 -14.04 -15.52 -18.90
N PRO A 80 -14.01 -16.86 -18.84
CA PRO A 80 -14.39 -17.69 -17.70
C PRO A 80 -13.45 -17.47 -16.49
N PRO A 81 -13.86 -17.85 -15.27
CA PRO A 81 -12.97 -17.82 -14.12
C PRO A 81 -11.66 -18.59 -14.41
N PRO A 82 -10.51 -18.12 -13.91
CA PRO A 82 -9.24 -18.76 -14.18
C PRO A 82 -9.22 -20.16 -13.57
N THR A 83 -8.91 -21.15 -14.39
CA THR A 83 -8.72 -22.55 -13.96
C THR A 83 -7.25 -22.90 -13.77
N THR A 84 -6.34 -21.97 -14.11
CA THR A 84 -4.89 -22.14 -14.00
C THR A 84 -4.26 -20.91 -13.32
N GLY A 85 -3.02 -21.05 -12.83
CA GLY A 85 -2.37 -20.02 -12.02
C GLY A 85 -2.74 -20.11 -10.54
N ARG A 86 -2.33 -19.11 -9.75
CA ARG A 86 -2.59 -19.11 -8.30
C ARG A 86 -3.97 -18.52 -7.99
N VAL A 87 -4.97 -19.39 -7.88
CA VAL A 87 -6.33 -19.02 -7.47
C VAL A 87 -6.49 -19.28 -5.96
N PRO A 88 -6.87 -18.27 -5.16
CA PRO A 88 -7.06 -18.48 -3.72
C PRO A 88 -8.33 -19.29 -3.45
N LYS A 89 -8.32 -20.08 -2.36
CA LYS A 89 -9.51 -20.82 -1.90
C LYS A 89 -10.67 -19.88 -1.53
N VAL A 90 -10.34 -18.74 -0.94
CA VAL A 90 -11.29 -17.69 -0.55
C VAL A 90 -10.79 -16.39 -1.15
N ARG A 91 -11.62 -15.72 -1.96
CA ARG A 91 -11.26 -14.42 -2.55
C ARG A 91 -11.26 -13.34 -1.47
N GLY A 92 -10.35 -12.37 -1.56
CA GLY A 92 -10.28 -11.24 -0.63
C GLY A 92 -9.79 -11.55 0.80
N HIS A 93 -9.42 -12.78 1.14
CA HIS A 93 -9.01 -13.11 2.53
C HIS A 93 -7.80 -12.30 3.04
N PHE A 94 -6.83 -11.99 2.17
CA PHE A 94 -5.71 -11.12 2.54
C PHE A 94 -6.12 -9.65 2.61
N TYR A 95 -7.11 -9.24 1.81
CA TYR A 95 -7.71 -7.92 1.99
C TYR A 95 -8.40 -7.79 3.35
N ASP A 96 -9.21 -8.77 3.75
CA ASP A 96 -9.89 -8.73 5.06
C ASP A 96 -8.88 -8.67 6.21
N THR A 97 -7.78 -9.42 6.11
CA THR A 97 -6.70 -9.35 7.10
C THR A 97 -6.04 -7.97 7.13
N MET A 98 -5.68 -7.42 5.97
CA MET A 98 -5.08 -6.09 5.84
C MET A 98 -5.99 -5.00 6.39
N ILE A 99 -7.24 -4.95 5.95
CA ILE A 99 -8.16 -3.86 6.28
C ILE A 99 -8.57 -3.87 7.75
N ASN A 100 -8.69 -5.05 8.36
CA ASN A 100 -8.93 -5.18 9.81
C ASN A 100 -7.75 -4.63 10.62
N GLY A 101 -6.51 -4.93 10.20
CA GLY A 101 -5.32 -4.36 10.81
C GLY A 101 -5.24 -2.83 10.68
N VAL A 102 -5.59 -2.31 9.50
CA VAL A 102 -5.67 -0.85 9.27
C VAL A 102 -6.73 -0.21 10.16
N LYS A 103 -7.96 -0.72 10.18
CA LYS A 103 -9.06 -0.20 11.02
C LYS A 103 -8.69 -0.21 12.51
N ALA A 104 -8.00 -1.24 12.98
CA ALA A 104 -7.50 -1.30 14.35
C ALA A 104 -6.43 -0.23 14.63
N ALA A 105 -5.46 -0.06 13.72
CA ALA A 105 -4.38 0.92 13.86
C ALA A 105 -4.85 2.38 13.76
N THR A 106 -5.96 2.64 13.06
CA THR A 106 -6.54 3.98 12.88
C THR A 106 -7.72 4.25 13.80
N LYS A 107 -8.03 3.34 14.74
CA LYS A 107 -9.15 3.51 15.65
C LYS A 107 -8.97 4.80 16.46
N ASP A 108 -10.02 5.62 16.49
CA ASP A 108 -10.07 6.91 17.19
C ASP A 108 -9.00 7.91 16.72
N GLN A 109 -8.40 7.70 15.54
CA GLN A 109 -7.44 8.62 14.91
C GLN A 109 -8.12 9.41 13.80
N THR A 110 -7.88 10.72 13.76
CA THR A 110 -8.21 11.53 12.57
C THR A 110 -7.12 11.35 11.52
N LEU A 111 -7.49 10.99 10.30
CA LEU A 111 -6.54 10.84 9.18
C LEU A 111 -6.46 12.15 8.38
N LYS A 112 -5.23 12.59 8.08
CA LYS A 112 -4.96 13.74 7.21
C LYS A 112 -4.71 13.29 5.77
N THR A 113 -3.97 12.20 5.58
CA THR A 113 -3.74 11.60 4.27
C THR A 113 -3.68 10.09 4.38
N VAL A 114 -4.00 9.40 3.28
CA VAL A 114 -3.78 7.97 3.14
C VAL A 114 -2.93 7.71 1.91
N THR A 115 -1.88 6.90 2.07
CA THR A 115 -1.07 6.40 0.95
C THR A 115 -1.07 4.88 0.96
N PHE A 116 -1.51 4.27 -0.14
CA PHE A 116 -1.44 2.85 -0.38
C PHE A 116 -0.20 2.51 -1.20
N VAL A 117 0.69 1.72 -0.62
CA VAL A 117 1.93 1.25 -1.24
C VAL A 117 1.75 -0.23 -1.59
N TRP A 118 1.77 -0.53 -2.87
CA TRP A 118 1.48 -1.85 -3.41
C TRP A 118 2.69 -2.45 -4.12
N MET A 119 3.00 -3.70 -3.83
CA MET A 119 3.97 -4.45 -4.63
C MET A 119 3.63 -5.93 -4.69
N GLN A 120 3.16 -6.35 -5.86
CA GLN A 120 2.76 -7.72 -6.18
C GLN A 120 2.68 -7.81 -7.70
N GLY A 121 2.76 -9.01 -8.26
CA GLY A 121 2.39 -9.26 -9.65
C GLY A 121 3.03 -10.52 -10.22
N GLU A 122 4.05 -11.05 -9.53
CA GLU A 122 4.82 -12.22 -9.93
C GLU A 122 3.95 -13.49 -10.01
N SER A 123 2.85 -13.56 -9.26
CA SER A 123 1.87 -14.67 -9.33
C SER A 123 0.70 -14.44 -10.28
N ASP A 124 0.69 -13.33 -11.02
CA ASP A 124 -0.41 -12.92 -11.89
C ASP A 124 0.01 -12.78 -13.36
N LEU A 125 1.11 -13.41 -13.78
CA LEU A 125 1.61 -13.32 -15.17
C LEU A 125 0.58 -13.78 -16.23
N ASN A 126 -0.42 -14.58 -15.85
CA ASN A 126 -1.51 -15.03 -16.73
C ASN A 126 -2.84 -14.29 -16.48
N ASN A 127 -2.86 -13.28 -15.61
CA ASN A 127 -4.06 -12.53 -15.26
C ASN A 127 -4.24 -11.34 -16.20
N THR A 128 -5.18 -11.44 -17.13
CA THR A 128 -5.47 -10.37 -18.09
C THR A 128 -6.33 -9.24 -17.51
N ALA A 129 -6.93 -9.42 -16.33
CA ALA A 129 -7.78 -8.41 -15.68
C ALA A 129 -7.07 -7.68 -14.53
N TYR A 130 -5.74 -7.67 -14.53
CA TYR A 130 -4.93 -7.14 -13.41
C TYR A 130 -5.26 -5.69 -13.03
N ASP A 131 -5.51 -4.82 -14.02
CA ASP A 131 -5.88 -3.42 -13.78
C ASP A 131 -7.26 -3.31 -13.09
N VAL A 132 -8.23 -4.14 -13.47
CA VAL A 132 -9.56 -4.18 -12.85
C VAL A 132 -9.46 -4.62 -11.39
N TYR A 133 -8.58 -5.58 -11.09
CA TYR A 133 -8.28 -5.97 -9.72
C TYR A 133 -7.61 -4.85 -8.91
N LEU A 134 -6.69 -4.08 -9.50
CA LEU A 134 -6.11 -2.90 -8.84
C LEU A 134 -7.20 -1.85 -8.53
N LYS A 135 -8.11 -1.58 -9.49
CA LYS A 135 -9.24 -0.65 -9.29
C LYS A 135 -10.13 -1.09 -8.13
N GLU A 136 -10.52 -2.36 -8.09
CA GLU A 136 -11.31 -2.90 -6.97
C GLU A 136 -10.55 -2.75 -5.65
N LEU A 137 -9.27 -3.11 -5.59
CA LEU A 137 -8.48 -3.03 -4.37
C LEU A 137 -8.49 -1.61 -3.78
N ILE A 138 -8.29 -0.59 -4.61
CA ILE A 138 -8.33 0.82 -4.18
C ILE A 138 -9.73 1.21 -3.72
N TRP A 139 -10.75 0.86 -4.51
CA TRP A 139 -12.15 1.16 -4.18
C TRP A 139 -12.59 0.54 -2.84
N GLN A 140 -12.20 -0.71 -2.59
CA GLN A 140 -12.47 -1.38 -1.33
C GLN A 140 -11.82 -0.62 -0.17
N ILE A 141 -10.53 -0.26 -0.28
CA ILE A 141 -9.82 0.52 0.76
C ILE A 141 -10.53 1.85 0.99
N GLN A 142 -10.82 2.63 -0.07
CA GLN A 142 -11.52 3.92 0.02
C GLN A 142 -12.87 3.81 0.73
N THR A 143 -13.57 2.70 0.52
CA THR A 143 -14.88 2.44 1.11
C THR A 143 -14.74 2.06 2.58
N ASP A 144 -13.86 1.11 2.88
CA ASP A 144 -13.74 0.55 4.23
C ASP A 144 -13.10 1.49 5.25
N ILE A 145 -12.19 2.37 4.85
CA ILE A 145 -11.61 3.39 5.73
C ILE A 145 -12.32 4.75 5.62
N ASN A 146 -13.34 4.84 4.76
CA ASN A 146 -14.08 6.07 4.45
C ASN A 146 -13.17 7.27 4.09
N PHE A 147 -12.17 7.05 3.23
CA PHE A 147 -11.24 8.08 2.77
C PHE A 147 -11.07 7.99 1.25
N LYS A 148 -11.57 8.99 0.51
CA LYS A 148 -11.63 8.93 -0.96
C LYS A 148 -10.31 9.31 -1.63
N GLU A 149 -9.62 10.31 -1.11
CA GLU A 149 -8.42 10.88 -1.72
C GLU A 149 -7.14 10.08 -1.35
N ILE A 150 -7.05 8.84 -1.83
CA ILE A 150 -5.91 7.96 -1.56
C ILE A 150 -4.78 8.20 -2.57
N ASN A 151 -3.56 8.38 -2.07
CA ASN A 151 -2.35 8.33 -2.88
C ASN A 151 -1.94 6.87 -3.12
N ILE A 152 -1.37 6.57 -4.28
CA ILE A 152 -1.00 5.20 -4.65
C ILE A 152 0.46 5.17 -5.09
N VAL A 153 1.25 4.28 -4.52
CA VAL A 153 2.62 4.00 -4.97
C VAL A 153 2.73 2.52 -5.35
N ILE A 154 2.97 2.22 -6.63
CA ILE A 154 3.11 0.85 -7.11
C ILE A 154 4.59 0.52 -7.36
N GLY A 155 5.09 -0.56 -6.74
CA GLY A 155 6.37 -1.16 -7.13
C GLY A 155 6.16 -2.04 -8.35
N ARG A 156 6.77 -1.67 -9.49
CA ARG A 156 6.77 -2.51 -10.68
C ARG A 156 7.54 -3.79 -10.36
N ILE A 157 7.02 -4.97 -10.70
CA ILE A 157 7.78 -6.22 -10.48
C ILE A 157 9.10 -6.19 -11.25
N SER A 158 10.19 -6.72 -10.69
CA SER A 158 11.53 -6.63 -11.31
C SER A 158 11.65 -7.34 -12.67
N ASP A 159 12.79 -7.10 -13.31
CA ASP A 159 13.23 -7.66 -14.59
C ASP A 159 13.47 -9.18 -14.56
N CYS A 160 13.48 -9.81 -13.38
CA CYS A 160 13.63 -11.26 -13.24
C CYS A 160 12.70 -12.03 -14.18
N GLY A 161 13.27 -12.88 -15.03
CA GLY A 161 12.52 -13.73 -15.97
C GLY A 161 12.09 -13.04 -17.26
N LEU A 162 12.57 -11.83 -17.56
CA LEU A 162 12.43 -11.22 -18.90
C LEU A 162 13.28 -11.93 -19.97
N ASP A 163 14.29 -12.68 -19.55
CA ASP A 163 15.11 -13.57 -20.38
C ASP A 163 14.43 -14.94 -20.64
N GLN A 164 13.32 -15.24 -19.95
CA GLN A 164 12.66 -16.54 -19.99
C GLN A 164 11.44 -16.53 -20.94
N PRO A 165 11.47 -17.23 -22.09
CA PRO A 165 10.39 -17.15 -23.09
C PRO A 165 9.00 -17.47 -22.54
N LYS A 166 8.90 -18.44 -21.63
CA LYS A 166 7.62 -18.85 -21.01
C LYS A 166 7.01 -17.79 -20.09
N ARG A 167 7.80 -16.83 -19.59
CA ARG A 167 7.35 -15.78 -18.64
C ARG A 167 7.26 -14.40 -19.29
N LEU A 168 7.96 -14.19 -20.40
CA LEU A 168 8.17 -12.90 -21.03
C LEU A 168 6.88 -12.11 -21.30
N ALA A 169 5.89 -12.73 -21.93
CA ALA A 169 4.63 -12.05 -22.29
C ALA A 169 3.87 -11.55 -21.05
N GLY A 170 3.68 -12.43 -20.06
CA GLY A 170 3.01 -12.09 -18.82
C GLY A 170 3.77 -11.07 -17.97
N LYS A 171 5.11 -11.17 -17.92
CA LYS A 171 5.97 -10.19 -17.25
C LYS A 171 5.85 -8.81 -17.89
N LYS A 172 5.93 -8.72 -19.22
CA LYS A 172 5.74 -7.46 -19.95
C LYS A 172 4.37 -6.87 -19.70
N TYR A 173 3.33 -7.70 -19.73
CA TYR A 173 1.96 -7.26 -19.47
C TYR A 173 1.81 -6.65 -18.07
N ILE A 174 2.16 -7.41 -17.01
CA ILE A 174 2.01 -6.93 -15.63
C ILE A 174 2.84 -5.67 -15.37
N ARG A 175 4.10 -5.64 -15.83
CA ARG A 175 4.97 -4.46 -15.69
C ARG A 175 4.37 -3.21 -16.34
N LYS A 176 3.88 -3.35 -17.57
CA LYS A 176 3.21 -2.27 -18.32
C LYS A 176 1.96 -1.81 -17.58
N THR A 177 1.09 -2.74 -17.18
CA THR A 177 -0.14 -2.42 -16.47
C THR A 177 0.12 -1.70 -15.15
N GLN A 178 1.10 -2.13 -14.35
CA GLN A 178 1.46 -1.46 -13.10
C GLN A 178 1.90 -0.02 -13.29
N GLN A 179 2.76 0.20 -14.29
CA GLN A 179 3.26 1.53 -14.63
C GLN A 179 2.14 2.44 -15.14
N GLU A 180 1.41 2.00 -16.17
CA GLU A 180 0.33 2.78 -16.79
C GLU A 180 -0.79 3.08 -15.78
N PHE A 181 -1.13 2.12 -14.92
CA PHE A 181 -2.14 2.30 -13.88
C PHE A 181 -1.74 3.41 -12.90
N ALA A 182 -0.49 3.40 -12.44
CA ALA A 182 0.01 4.41 -11.51
C ALA A 182 0.12 5.79 -12.18
N GLU A 183 0.58 5.86 -13.43
CA GLU A 183 0.71 7.11 -14.19
C GLU A 183 -0.64 7.73 -14.55
N ALA A 184 -1.66 6.91 -14.81
CA ALA A 184 -3.01 7.38 -15.12
C ALA A 184 -3.78 7.85 -13.87
N HIS A 185 -3.37 7.45 -12.67
CA HIS A 185 -4.05 7.84 -11.43
C HIS A 185 -3.60 9.25 -11.00
N PRO A 186 -4.52 10.21 -10.73
CA PRO A 186 -4.17 11.61 -10.43
C PRO A 186 -3.33 11.77 -9.15
N ARG A 187 -3.35 10.76 -8.28
CA ARG A 187 -2.55 10.67 -7.05
C ARG A 187 -1.60 9.47 -7.07
N GLY A 188 -1.20 9.03 -8.25
CA GLY A 188 -0.40 7.83 -8.44
C GLY A 188 1.08 8.11 -8.71
N ALA A 189 1.93 7.20 -8.29
CA ALA A 189 3.32 7.11 -8.68
C ALA A 189 3.76 5.64 -8.72
N TRP A 190 4.86 5.35 -9.39
CA TRP A 190 5.46 4.03 -9.39
C TRP A 190 6.95 4.09 -9.08
N VAL A 191 7.48 2.93 -8.70
CA VAL A 191 8.89 2.70 -8.35
C VAL A 191 9.45 1.63 -9.28
N ASP A 192 10.57 1.95 -9.93
CA ASP A 192 11.37 0.97 -10.65
C ASP A 192 12.15 0.09 -9.69
N THR A 193 12.34 -1.17 -10.04
CA THR A 193 12.93 -2.20 -9.18
C THR A 193 13.93 -3.12 -9.88
N ASP A 194 14.28 -2.84 -11.14
CA ASP A 194 15.14 -3.70 -11.94
C ASP A 194 16.56 -3.84 -11.37
N ASP A 195 17.02 -2.87 -10.58
CA ASP A 195 18.35 -2.89 -9.95
C ASP A 195 18.35 -3.47 -8.53
N LEU A 196 17.24 -4.01 -8.04
CA LEU A 196 17.08 -4.42 -6.64
C LEU A 196 17.37 -5.92 -6.40
N ASN A 197 17.52 -6.69 -7.47
CA ASN A 197 17.64 -8.15 -7.45
C ASN A 197 18.93 -8.68 -8.07
N ASP A 198 19.86 -7.80 -8.44
CA ASP A 198 21.12 -8.18 -9.04
C ASP A 198 22.02 -8.91 -8.05
N ARG A 199 22.32 -10.18 -8.35
CA ARG A 199 23.31 -10.98 -7.63
C ARG A 199 24.50 -11.28 -8.52
N LYS A 200 25.68 -10.84 -8.09
CA LYS A 200 26.94 -11.19 -8.73
C LYS A 200 27.36 -12.61 -8.33
N GLN A 201 27.61 -13.45 -9.33
CA GLN A 201 28.14 -14.79 -9.18
C GLN A 201 29.68 -14.77 -9.09
N GLU A 202 30.29 -15.89 -8.70
CA GLU A 202 31.76 -16.02 -8.58
C GLU A 202 32.48 -15.76 -9.91
N ASP A 203 31.87 -16.14 -11.03
CA ASP A 203 32.40 -15.91 -12.39
C ASP A 203 32.19 -14.47 -12.90
N GLY A 204 31.60 -13.60 -12.09
CA GLY A 204 31.33 -12.20 -12.41
C GLY A 204 30.03 -11.95 -13.17
N THR A 205 29.25 -12.99 -13.52
CA THR A 205 27.93 -12.84 -14.13
C THR A 205 26.92 -12.26 -13.14
N ILE A 206 25.93 -11.52 -13.65
CA ILE A 206 24.81 -11.00 -12.85
C ILE A 206 23.60 -11.86 -13.11
N VAL A 207 22.97 -12.34 -12.04
CA VAL A 207 21.70 -13.05 -12.07
C VAL A 207 20.62 -12.17 -11.46
N HIS A 208 19.54 -11.94 -12.21
CA HIS A 208 18.36 -11.20 -11.78
C HIS A 208 17.44 -12.12 -10.98
N ASP A 209 17.64 -12.18 -9.66
CA ASP A 209 16.90 -13.09 -8.79
C ASP A 209 15.42 -12.68 -8.65
N LEU A 210 14.55 -13.61 -8.24
CA LEU A 210 13.14 -13.31 -7.98
C LEU A 210 12.96 -12.43 -6.73
N HIS A 211 13.82 -12.63 -5.74
CA HIS A 211 13.79 -11.91 -4.47
C HIS A 211 14.95 -10.94 -4.37
N TYR A 212 14.70 -9.80 -3.74
CA TYR A 212 15.67 -8.71 -3.71
C TYR A 212 16.84 -9.02 -2.78
N THR A 213 17.96 -8.34 -3.02
CA THR A 213 19.11 -8.37 -2.11
C THR A 213 18.77 -7.62 -0.82
N PRO A 214 19.52 -7.83 0.28
CA PRO A 214 19.35 -7.02 1.49
C PRO A 214 19.40 -5.51 1.20
N GLU A 215 20.33 -5.08 0.36
CA GLU A 215 20.48 -3.68 -0.08
C GLU A 215 19.31 -3.26 -0.97
N GLY A 216 18.86 -4.15 -1.87
CA GLY A 216 17.69 -3.93 -2.72
C GLY A 216 16.41 -3.69 -1.91
N TYR A 217 16.20 -4.42 -0.81
CA TYR A 217 15.06 -4.17 0.09
C TYR A 217 15.16 -2.83 0.83
N GLN A 218 16.37 -2.40 1.21
CA GLN A 218 16.57 -1.08 1.82
C GLN A 218 16.20 0.02 0.83
N LEU A 219 16.72 -0.09 -0.40
CA LEU A 219 16.45 0.88 -1.47
C LEU A 219 14.98 0.88 -1.90
N LEU A 220 14.32 -0.28 -1.93
CA LEU A 220 12.88 -0.39 -2.18
C LEU A 220 12.07 0.44 -1.18
N GLY A 221 12.33 0.25 0.13
CA GLY A 221 11.62 0.99 1.17
C GLY A 221 11.91 2.50 1.12
N GLN A 222 13.13 2.90 0.77
CA GLN A 222 13.48 4.31 0.55
C GLN A 222 12.69 4.90 -0.63
N ARG A 223 12.71 4.25 -1.80
CA ARG A 223 11.99 4.72 -3.00
C ARG A 223 10.48 4.83 -2.76
N PHE A 224 9.89 3.86 -2.06
CA PHE A 224 8.49 3.94 -1.68
C PHE A 224 8.19 5.12 -0.76
N ALA A 225 9.04 5.37 0.24
CA ALA A 225 8.85 6.51 1.14
C ALA A 225 8.98 7.84 0.38
N GLU A 226 9.98 7.99 -0.48
CA GLU A 226 10.20 9.19 -1.29
C GLU A 226 8.98 9.52 -2.17
N LYS A 227 8.46 8.53 -2.92
CA LYS A 227 7.25 8.73 -3.74
C LYS A 227 6.03 9.05 -2.88
N SER A 228 5.86 8.38 -1.74
CA SER A 228 4.75 8.63 -0.82
C SER A 228 4.79 10.05 -0.24
N ILE A 229 5.98 10.51 0.19
CA ILE A 229 6.21 11.86 0.71
C ILE A 229 5.94 12.89 -0.38
N ALA A 230 6.42 12.67 -1.60
CA ALA A 230 6.22 13.57 -2.73
C ALA A 230 4.73 13.74 -3.05
N LEU A 231 3.97 12.64 -3.14
CA LEU A 231 2.53 12.70 -3.39
C LEU A 231 1.77 13.42 -2.28
N ILE A 232 2.14 13.23 -1.01
CA ILE A 232 1.54 13.96 0.11
C ILE A 232 1.81 15.47 -0.02
N LYS A 233 3.05 15.87 -0.35
CA LYS A 233 3.42 17.28 -0.47
C LYS A 233 2.73 17.97 -1.65
N VAL A 234 2.69 17.32 -2.81
CA VAL A 234 2.07 17.90 -4.02
C VAL A 234 0.55 18.01 -3.89
N ASN A 235 -0.08 17.09 -3.16
CA ASN A 235 -1.53 17.11 -2.95
C ASN A 235 -1.96 17.71 -1.59
N ALA A 236 -1.04 18.35 -0.87
CA ALA A 236 -1.38 19.08 0.34
C ALA A 236 -2.31 20.24 -0.04
N LYS A 237 -3.49 20.30 0.59
CA LYS A 237 -4.39 21.45 0.53
C LYS A 237 -4.04 22.43 1.63
#